data_AF-A0A842IRQ7-F1
#
_entry.id   AF-A0A842IRQ7-F1
#
_cell.length_a   1.000
_cell.length_b   1.000
_cell.length_c   1.000
_cell.angle_alpha   90.00
_cell.angle_beta   90.00
_cell.angle_gamma   90.00
#
_symmetry.space_group_name_H-M   'P 1'
#
loop_
_entity.id
_entity.type
_entity.pdbx_description
1 polymer ?
#
loop_
_entity_poly.entity_id
_entity_poly.type
_entity_poly.pdbx_seq_one_letter_code
_entity_poly.pdbx_strand_id
1 'polypeptide(L)'
;MKNHKIVFALLVVFFSCTLHLYAQKSSISMDYKEYYNTRGEQYRIVFVWNTKTGKSARYYYNQKKWYKSEVALPNNPTGDTSNQTGEIMMNYNEYYNTRGQQYRIVYVWNTRTGKSARYYYNQNKWHKSEVALPDNPTGDTSNQVGEIMMDYSEYYNPRGQQYRIVYVWNTKTGKSARYYYNQNKWHKSEVALPDKPLN
;
A
#
# COMPACT_ATOMS: atom_id res chain seq x y z
N MET A 1 -59.48 -53.89 -24.01
CA MET A 1 -59.40 -52.42 -23.80
C MET A 1 -58.49 -52.17 -22.61
N LYS A 2 -57.18 -52.00 -22.84
CA LYS A 2 -56.46 -50.71 -22.87
C LYS A 2 -56.76 -49.81 -21.67
N ASN A 3 -55.81 -49.70 -20.74
CA ASN A 3 -55.12 -48.43 -20.46
C ASN A 3 -53.95 -48.62 -19.49
N HIS A 4 -52.75 -48.46 -20.02
CA HIS A 4 -51.51 -48.28 -19.26
C HIS A 4 -51.55 -46.93 -18.53
N LYS A 5 -51.26 -46.92 -17.23
CA LYS A 5 -50.86 -45.70 -16.52
C LYS A 5 -49.35 -45.75 -16.33
N ILE A 6 -48.66 -45.01 -17.19
CA ILE A 6 -47.24 -44.68 -17.10
C ILE A 6 -47.09 -43.75 -15.89
N VAL A 7 -46.38 -44.20 -14.86
CA VAL A 7 -45.94 -43.33 -13.77
C VAL A 7 -44.63 -42.67 -14.21
N PHE A 8 -44.70 -41.36 -14.48
CA PHE A 8 -43.55 -40.51 -14.77
C PHE A 8 -42.66 -40.42 -13.52
N ALA A 9 -41.46 -41.01 -13.56
CA ALA A 9 -40.43 -40.74 -12.59
C ALA A 9 -39.79 -39.38 -12.90
N LEU A 10 -40.06 -38.39 -12.05
CA LEU A 10 -39.43 -37.07 -12.12
C LEU A 10 -38.00 -37.19 -11.56
N LEU A 11 -37.03 -37.39 -12.44
CA LEU A 11 -35.61 -37.41 -12.10
C LEU A 11 -35.15 -35.97 -11.81
N VAL A 12 -35.24 -35.54 -10.55
CA VAL A 12 -34.64 -34.28 -10.09
C VAL A 12 -33.13 -34.49 -10.01
N VAL A 13 -32.43 -34.21 -11.10
CA VAL A 13 -30.97 -34.09 -11.10
C VAL A 13 -30.64 -32.76 -10.44
N PHE A 14 -30.34 -32.79 -9.14
CA PHE A 14 -29.62 -31.71 -8.47
C PHE A 14 -28.20 -31.65 -9.05
N PHE A 15 -28.03 -30.92 -10.16
CA PHE A 15 -26.73 -30.43 -10.58
C PHE A 15 -26.41 -29.23 -9.68
N SER A 16 -26.00 -29.50 -8.43
CA SER A 16 -25.32 -28.51 -7.61
C SER A 16 -23.94 -28.30 -8.23
N CYS A 17 -23.90 -27.52 -9.31
CA CYS A 17 -22.68 -26.89 -9.77
C CYS A 17 -22.27 -25.95 -8.63
N THR A 18 -21.43 -26.44 -7.72
CA THR A 18 -20.67 -25.59 -6.80
C THR A 18 -19.73 -24.78 -7.68
N LEU A 19 -20.25 -23.68 -8.22
CA LEU A 19 -19.47 -22.54 -8.65
C LEU A 19 -18.75 -22.06 -7.40
N HIS A 20 -17.61 -22.66 -7.11
CA HIS A 20 -16.55 -22.00 -6.38
C HIS A 20 -16.19 -20.79 -7.24
N LEU A 21 -16.86 -19.68 -6.99
CA LEU A 21 -16.39 -18.36 -7.33
C LEU A 21 -15.05 -18.22 -6.63
N TYR A 22 -13.99 -18.63 -7.32
CA TYR A 22 -12.65 -18.13 -7.08
C TYR A 22 -12.74 -16.63 -7.31
N ALA A 23 -13.08 -15.89 -6.26
CA ALA A 23 -12.69 -14.50 -6.14
C ALA A 23 -11.16 -14.54 -6.14
N GLN A 24 -10.56 -14.44 -7.33
CA GLN A 24 -9.12 -14.36 -7.49
C GLN A 24 -8.73 -13.07 -6.77
N LYS A 25 -8.23 -13.19 -5.53
CA LYS A 25 -7.77 -12.07 -4.70
C LYS A 25 -6.79 -11.28 -5.56
N SER A 26 -7.25 -10.16 -6.12
CA SER A 26 -6.48 -9.40 -7.09
C SER A 26 -5.15 -9.02 -6.42
N SER A 27 -4.04 -9.38 -7.06
CA SER A 27 -2.72 -8.97 -6.61
C SER A 27 -2.45 -7.50 -6.92
N ILE A 28 -3.45 -6.71 -7.29
CA ILE A 28 -3.32 -5.31 -7.63
C ILE A 28 -3.92 -4.45 -6.52
N SER A 29 -3.17 -3.46 -6.07
CA SER A 29 -3.62 -2.40 -5.18
C SER A 29 -3.40 -1.04 -5.83
N MET A 30 -4.10 -0.01 -5.34
CA MET A 30 -4.04 1.33 -5.88
C MET A 30 -4.25 2.40 -4.81
N ASP A 31 -3.69 3.57 -5.08
CA ASP A 31 -3.91 4.81 -4.35
C ASP A 31 -4.37 5.89 -5.34
N TYR A 32 -5.45 6.59 -4.99
CA TYR A 32 -6.04 7.66 -5.80
C TYR A 32 -5.86 8.98 -5.07
N LYS A 33 -5.29 9.97 -5.76
CA LYS A 33 -5.14 11.32 -5.24
C LYS A 33 -5.71 12.34 -6.18
N GLU A 34 -6.42 13.29 -5.58
CA GLU A 34 -7.00 14.42 -6.27
C GLU A 34 -6.77 15.69 -5.46
N TYR A 35 -6.22 16.71 -6.10
CA TYR A 35 -5.94 17.99 -5.46
C TYR A 35 -5.92 19.12 -6.49
N TYR A 36 -6.00 20.35 -6.00
CA TYR A 36 -5.89 21.56 -6.80
C TYR A 36 -4.55 22.24 -6.52
N ASN A 37 -3.89 22.78 -7.53
CA ASN A 37 -2.74 23.66 -7.29
C ASN A 37 -3.19 25.08 -6.93
N THR A 38 -2.23 25.96 -6.63
CA THR A 38 -2.47 27.36 -6.27
C THR A 38 -3.10 28.19 -7.39
N ARG A 39 -3.14 27.67 -8.63
CA ARG A 39 -3.79 28.30 -9.79
C ARG A 39 -5.19 27.73 -10.06
N GLY A 40 -5.69 26.83 -9.20
CA GLY A 40 -6.99 26.17 -9.37
C GLY A 40 -6.98 25.02 -10.39
N GLU A 41 -5.82 24.59 -10.89
CA GLU A 41 -5.73 23.45 -11.80
C GLU A 41 -5.90 22.15 -11.01
N GLN A 42 -6.80 21.29 -11.48
CA GLN A 42 -7.10 20.00 -10.89
C GLN A 42 -6.13 18.93 -11.37
N TYR A 43 -5.54 18.20 -10.43
CA TYR A 43 -4.68 17.05 -10.70
C TYR A 43 -5.36 15.79 -10.16
N ARG A 44 -5.41 14.76 -10.99
CA ARG A 44 -5.85 13.41 -10.59
C ARG A 44 -4.73 12.44 -10.90
N ILE A 45 -4.37 11.65 -9.90
CA ILE A 45 -3.27 10.69 -9.97
C ILE A 45 -3.79 9.35 -9.47
N VAL A 46 -3.45 8.29 -10.20
CA VAL A 46 -3.60 6.91 -9.73
C VAL A 46 -2.23 6.27 -9.66
N PHE A 47 -1.85 5.78 -8.50
CA PHE A 47 -0.67 4.95 -8.34
C PHE A 47 -1.12 3.51 -8.13
N VAL A 48 -0.71 2.60 -9.02
CA VAL A 48 -1.10 1.18 -8.97
C VAL A 48 0.13 0.32 -8.77
N TRP A 49 0.00 -0.78 -8.04
CA TRP A 49 1.07 -1.75 -7.89
C TRP A 49 0.57 -3.16 -7.72
N ASN A 50 1.45 -4.12 -8.06
CA ASN A 50 1.25 -5.51 -7.77
C ASN A 50 1.77 -5.83 -6.36
N THR A 51 0.90 -6.31 -5.47
CA THR A 51 1.19 -6.64 -4.07
C THR A 51 2.10 -7.85 -3.91
N LYS A 52 2.36 -8.65 -4.94
CA LYS A 52 3.30 -9.79 -4.86
C LYS A 52 4.69 -9.44 -5.36
N THR A 53 4.80 -8.58 -6.36
CA THR A 53 6.09 -8.24 -7.01
C THR A 53 6.59 -6.83 -6.70
N GLY A 54 5.71 -5.95 -6.21
CA GLY A 54 5.99 -4.52 -6.05
C GLY A 54 6.09 -3.74 -7.38
N LYS A 55 5.87 -4.39 -8.54
CA LYS A 55 5.84 -3.69 -9.83
C LYS A 55 4.74 -2.62 -9.80
N SER A 56 5.09 -1.38 -10.11
CA SER A 56 4.18 -0.24 -9.98
C SER A 56 4.07 0.60 -11.26
N ALA A 57 3.02 1.40 -11.34
CA ALA A 57 2.83 2.40 -12.38
C ALA A 57 2.09 3.62 -11.80
N ARG A 58 2.46 4.81 -12.27
CA ARG A 58 1.74 6.06 -12.00
C ARG A 58 0.97 6.46 -13.25
N TYR A 59 -0.29 6.81 -13.07
CA TYR A 59 -1.15 7.43 -14.07
C TYR A 59 -1.51 8.83 -13.60
N TYR A 60 -1.55 9.78 -14.52
CA TYR A 60 -1.97 11.15 -14.23
C TYR A 60 -2.94 11.64 -15.30
N TYR A 61 -3.94 12.38 -14.87
CA TYR A 61 -4.94 12.96 -15.75
C TYR A 61 -4.50 14.38 -16.15
N ASN A 62 -4.47 14.63 -17.46
CA ASN A 62 -4.20 15.95 -18.01
C ASN A 62 -5.06 16.14 -19.27
N GLN A 63 -5.53 17.36 -19.55
CA GLN A 63 -6.22 17.70 -20.81
C GLN A 63 -7.28 16.66 -21.26
N LYS A 64 -8.10 16.20 -20.31
CA LYS A 64 -9.17 15.23 -20.51
C LYS A 64 -8.74 13.77 -20.79
N LYS A 65 -7.46 13.41 -20.62
CA LYS A 65 -6.94 12.05 -20.87
C LYS A 65 -6.02 11.57 -19.75
N TRP A 66 -5.94 10.25 -19.59
CA TRP A 66 -4.99 9.59 -18.68
C TRP A 66 -3.68 9.29 -19.40
N TYR A 67 -2.58 9.60 -18.74
CA TYR A 67 -1.22 9.33 -19.19
C TYR A 67 -0.50 8.43 -18.20
N LYS A 68 0.27 7.47 -18.70
CA LYS A 68 1.13 6.63 -17.87
C LYS A 68 2.51 7.25 -17.78
N SER A 69 3.07 7.31 -16.57
CA SER A 69 4.47 7.69 -16.34
C SER A 69 5.42 6.62 -16.89
N GLU A 70 6.52 7.05 -17.52
CA GLU A 70 7.55 6.16 -18.03
C GLU A 70 8.42 5.56 -16.92
N VAL A 71 8.51 6.27 -15.78
CA VAL A 71 9.33 5.85 -14.64
C VAL A 71 8.49 5.12 -13.61
N ALA A 72 8.97 3.95 -13.19
CA ALA A 72 8.40 3.11 -12.13
C ALA A 72 9.42 2.84 -11.02
N LEU A 73 8.95 2.37 -9.86
CA LEU A 73 9.84 1.84 -8.83
C LEU A 73 10.51 0.53 -9.32
N PRO A 74 11.67 0.15 -8.75
CA PRO A 74 12.24 -1.16 -9.01
C PRO A 74 11.30 -2.28 -8.59
N ASN A 75 11.43 -3.44 -9.25
CA ASN A 75 10.78 -4.67 -8.79
C ASN A 75 11.30 -5.04 -7.39
N ASN A 76 10.42 -5.60 -6.55
CA ASN A 76 10.72 -5.93 -5.16
C ASN A 76 11.35 -4.75 -4.38
N PRO A 77 10.63 -3.62 -4.22
CA PRO A 77 11.21 -2.37 -3.73
C PRO A 77 11.63 -2.43 -2.25
N THR A 78 11.15 -3.41 -1.47
CA THR A 78 11.62 -3.67 -0.11
C THR A 78 12.92 -4.48 -0.07
N GLY A 79 13.22 -5.23 -1.14
CA GLY A 79 14.42 -6.09 -1.23
C GLY A 79 14.36 -7.27 -0.26
N ASP A 80 13.17 -7.82 0.01
CA ASP A 80 13.02 -9.07 0.76
C ASP A 80 13.45 -10.26 -0.12
N THR A 81 13.97 -11.32 0.50
CA THR A 81 14.30 -12.56 -0.20
C THR A 81 13.04 -13.37 -0.52
N SER A 82 13.11 -14.34 -1.45
CA SER A 82 11.93 -15.09 -1.93
C SER A 82 11.17 -15.85 -0.85
N ASN A 83 11.84 -16.29 0.21
CA ASN A 83 11.27 -16.95 1.39
C ASN A 83 10.57 -15.99 2.37
N GLN A 84 10.72 -14.67 2.20
CA GLN A 84 10.09 -13.61 2.97
C GLN A 84 8.88 -13.00 2.24
N THR A 85 8.23 -13.78 1.38
CA THR A 85 7.12 -13.36 0.51
C THR A 85 5.90 -12.93 1.34
N GLY A 86 5.87 -11.64 1.68
CA GLY A 86 4.71 -10.90 2.16
C GLY A 86 3.93 -10.28 1.01
N GLU A 87 2.93 -9.47 1.36
CA GLU A 87 2.33 -8.53 0.41
C GLU A 87 3.10 -7.21 0.51
N ILE A 88 3.44 -6.64 -0.64
CA ILE A 88 4.04 -5.32 -0.76
C ILE A 88 2.92 -4.30 -0.77
N MET A 89 2.93 -3.42 0.23
CA MET A 89 2.03 -2.29 0.34
C MET A 89 2.79 -1.00 0.11
N MET A 90 2.09 0.00 -0.41
CA MET A 90 2.67 1.29 -0.76
C MET A 90 1.75 2.42 -0.29
N ASN A 91 2.36 3.52 0.14
CA ASN A 91 1.70 4.79 0.41
C ASN A 91 2.34 5.84 -0.50
N TYR A 92 1.57 6.32 -1.49
CA TYR A 92 2.03 7.28 -2.49
C TYR A 92 1.71 8.70 -2.02
N ASN A 93 2.67 9.62 -2.09
CA ASN A 93 2.43 11.02 -1.76
C ASN A 93 2.97 11.93 -2.86
N GLU A 94 2.14 12.85 -3.33
CA GLU A 94 2.52 13.89 -4.29
C GLU A 94 1.97 15.22 -3.79
N TYR A 95 2.85 16.19 -3.61
CA TYR A 95 2.51 17.51 -3.08
C TYR A 95 3.48 18.58 -3.59
N TYR A 96 3.12 19.84 -3.40
CA TYR A 96 3.97 21.00 -3.71
C TYR A 96 4.41 21.67 -2.41
N ASN A 97 5.66 22.11 -2.33
CA ASN A 97 6.08 22.97 -1.23
C ASN A 97 5.63 24.43 -1.47
N THR A 98 5.88 25.29 -0.48
CA THR A 98 5.56 26.73 -0.53
C THR A 98 6.27 27.49 -1.66
N ARG A 99 7.32 26.91 -2.24
CA ARG A 99 8.06 27.46 -3.40
C ARG A 99 7.58 26.87 -4.74
N GLY A 100 6.48 26.10 -4.74
CA GLY A 100 5.94 25.46 -5.93
C GLY A 100 6.76 24.27 -6.45
N GLN A 101 7.73 23.78 -5.67
CA GLN A 101 8.49 22.58 -6.05
C GLN A 101 7.65 21.34 -5.78
N GLN A 102 7.57 20.46 -6.78
CA GLN A 102 6.82 19.22 -6.69
C GLN A 102 7.65 18.11 -6.04
N TYR A 103 7.06 17.42 -5.07
CA TYR A 103 7.63 16.24 -4.44
C TYR A 103 6.76 15.05 -4.73
N ARG A 104 7.38 13.92 -5.08
CA ARG A 104 6.73 12.61 -5.17
C ARG A 104 7.50 11.62 -4.33
N ILE A 105 6.80 10.94 -3.45
CA ILE A 105 7.35 10.01 -2.48
C ILE A 105 6.52 8.73 -2.52
N VAL A 106 7.18 7.59 -2.46
CA VAL A 106 6.50 6.33 -2.17
C VAL A 106 7.15 5.72 -0.96
N TYR A 107 6.36 5.42 0.06
CA TYR A 107 6.78 4.59 1.16
C TYR A 107 6.26 3.18 0.91
N VAL A 108 7.14 2.18 0.94
CA VAL A 108 6.81 0.78 0.67
C VAL A 108 7.15 -0.07 1.88
N TRP A 109 6.35 -1.11 2.14
CA TRP A 109 6.67 -2.09 3.17
C TRP A 109 6.14 -3.48 2.83
N ASN A 110 6.76 -4.48 3.44
CA ASN A 110 6.33 -5.86 3.40
C ASN A 110 5.44 -6.15 4.62
N THR A 111 4.22 -6.62 4.36
CA THR A 111 3.21 -6.82 5.42
C THR A 111 3.48 -8.01 6.32
N ARG A 112 4.49 -8.83 6.02
CA ARG A 112 4.93 -9.94 6.87
C ARG A 112 6.14 -9.57 7.71
N THR A 113 7.17 -8.98 7.11
CA THR A 113 8.44 -8.69 7.80
C THR A 113 8.48 -7.31 8.44
N GLY A 114 7.63 -6.38 7.98
CA GLY A 114 7.72 -4.97 8.33
C GLY A 114 8.92 -4.25 7.70
N LYS A 115 9.73 -4.94 6.86
CA LYS A 115 10.82 -4.32 6.12
C LYS A 115 10.25 -3.22 5.23
N SER A 116 10.84 -2.04 5.29
CA SER A 116 10.31 -0.85 4.62
C SER A 116 11.38 -0.09 3.85
N ALA A 117 10.96 0.70 2.88
CA ALA A 117 11.82 1.63 2.16
C ALA A 117 11.04 2.89 1.77
N ARG A 118 11.73 4.02 1.80
CA ARG A 118 11.24 5.28 1.25
C ARG A 118 11.89 5.51 -0.10
N TYR A 119 11.09 5.86 -1.11
CA TYR A 119 11.54 6.30 -2.41
C TYR A 119 11.13 7.75 -2.64
N TYR A 120 11.98 8.55 -3.25
CA TYR A 120 11.66 9.91 -3.67
C TYR A 120 12.03 10.13 -5.14
N TYR A 121 11.21 10.90 -5.84
CA TYR A 121 11.42 11.22 -7.24
C TYR A 121 12.18 12.53 -7.38
N ASN A 122 13.31 12.51 -8.08
CA ASN A 122 14.09 13.70 -8.41
C ASN A 122 14.89 13.44 -9.69
N GLN A 123 15.15 14.47 -10.49
CA GLN A 123 15.94 14.38 -11.73
C GLN A 123 15.44 13.26 -12.66
N ASN A 124 14.13 13.18 -12.83
CA ASN A 124 13.45 12.19 -13.67
C ASN A 124 13.69 10.71 -13.31
N LYS A 125 14.03 10.42 -12.05
CA LYS A 125 14.20 9.03 -11.56
C LYS A 125 13.79 8.89 -10.10
N TRP A 126 13.48 7.65 -9.70
CA TRP A 126 13.27 7.28 -8.31
C TRP A 126 14.60 6.98 -7.61
N HIS A 127 14.73 7.46 -6.39
CA HIS A 127 15.89 7.23 -5.52
C HIS A 127 15.42 6.56 -4.24
N LYS A 128 16.12 5.52 -3.80
CA LYS A 128 15.87 4.85 -2.51
C LYS A 128 16.57 5.64 -1.41
N SER A 129 15.87 5.91 -0.32
CA SER A 129 16.45 6.43 0.91
C SER A 129 17.37 5.40 1.55
N GLU A 130 18.54 5.83 2.02
CA GLU A 130 19.49 4.97 2.75
C GLU A 130 18.99 4.60 4.15
N VAL A 131 18.09 5.41 4.71
CA VAL A 131 17.53 5.20 6.04
C VAL A 131 16.16 4.53 5.92
N ALA A 132 15.97 3.44 6.66
CA ALA A 132 14.74 2.67 6.79
C ALA A 132 14.35 2.49 8.27
N LEU A 133 13.11 2.09 8.54
CA LEU A 133 12.74 1.64 9.89
C LEU A 133 13.53 0.38 10.27
N PRO A 134 13.71 0.11 11.57
CA PRO A 134 14.28 -1.16 12.02
C PRO A 134 13.43 -2.34 11.54
N ASP A 135 14.08 -3.50 11.40
CA ASP A 135 13.37 -4.77 11.22
C ASP A 135 12.47 -5.04 12.43
N ASN A 136 11.32 -5.66 12.19
CA ASN A 136 10.26 -5.85 13.19
C ASN A 136 9.89 -4.55 13.96
N PRO A 137 9.36 -3.53 13.26
CA PRO A 137 9.16 -2.21 13.83
C PRO A 137 8.08 -2.14 14.94
N THR A 138 7.22 -3.14 15.09
CA THR A 138 6.28 -3.27 16.22
C THR A 138 6.90 -3.92 17.45
N GLY A 139 7.98 -4.70 17.28
CA GLY A 139 8.70 -5.38 18.35
C GLY A 139 8.06 -6.71 18.79
N ASP A 140 7.06 -7.21 18.08
CA ASP A 140 6.44 -8.52 18.28
C ASP A 140 6.56 -9.38 17.03
N THR A 141 6.45 -10.69 17.17
CA THR A 141 6.67 -11.56 16.02
C THR A 141 5.48 -11.52 15.07
N SER A 142 5.73 -11.07 13.83
CA SER A 142 4.79 -11.24 12.71
C SER A 142 5.21 -12.46 11.90
N ASN A 143 4.27 -13.38 11.72
CA ASN A 143 4.50 -14.64 11.04
C ASN A 143 3.65 -14.78 9.77
N GLN A 144 2.61 -13.96 9.61
CA GLN A 144 1.65 -14.06 8.52
C GLN A 144 1.65 -12.82 7.62
N VAL A 145 1.24 -13.03 6.38
CA VAL A 145 1.05 -11.96 5.40
C VAL A 145 -0.12 -11.08 5.83
N GLY A 146 0.07 -9.76 5.83
CA GLY A 146 -0.97 -8.79 6.19
C GLY A 146 -1.00 -8.40 7.67
N GLU A 147 -0.11 -8.95 8.50
CA GLU A 147 -0.08 -8.63 9.93
C GLU A 147 0.51 -7.24 10.19
N ILE A 148 1.55 -6.83 9.46
CA ILE A 148 2.18 -5.52 9.63
C ILE A 148 1.60 -4.50 8.64
N MET A 149 1.01 -3.45 9.19
CA MET A 149 0.46 -2.33 8.44
C MET A 149 1.14 -1.04 8.85
N MET A 150 1.27 -0.11 7.90
CA MET A 150 1.92 1.17 8.12
C MET A 150 1.10 2.30 7.51
N ASP A 151 1.19 3.47 8.14
CA ASP A 151 0.78 4.74 7.57
C ASP A 151 1.96 5.71 7.59
N TYR A 152 2.22 6.32 6.44
CA TYR A 152 3.36 7.19 6.20
C TYR A 152 2.87 8.60 5.92
N SER A 153 3.38 9.56 6.69
CA SER A 153 3.10 10.97 6.51
C SER A 153 4.40 11.75 6.37
N GLU A 154 4.46 12.62 5.36
CA GLU A 154 5.56 13.55 5.17
C GLU A 154 5.04 14.92 4.76
N TYR A 155 5.50 15.96 5.45
CA TYR A 155 5.10 17.33 5.19
C TYR A 155 6.21 18.31 5.57
N TYR A 156 6.10 19.54 5.07
CA TYR A 156 6.95 20.65 5.47
C TYR A 156 6.17 21.60 6.38
N ASN A 157 6.79 22.07 7.45
CA ASN A 157 6.20 23.18 8.20
C ASN A 157 6.42 24.52 7.46
N PRO A 158 5.74 25.61 7.87
CA PRO A 158 5.91 26.92 7.24
C PRO A 158 7.34 27.48 7.28
N ARG A 159 8.18 26.99 8.18
CA ARG A 159 9.61 27.33 8.29
C ARG A 159 10.51 26.49 7.37
N GLY A 160 9.92 25.61 6.54
CA GLY A 160 10.64 24.74 5.61
C GLY A 160 11.27 23.50 6.26
N GLN A 161 10.98 23.21 7.53
CA GLN A 161 11.45 22.00 8.18
C GLN A 161 10.59 20.81 7.74
N GLN A 162 11.24 19.72 7.37
CA GLN A 162 10.59 18.50 6.91
C GLN A 162 10.31 17.58 8.09
N TYR A 163 9.07 17.10 8.17
CA TYR A 163 8.64 16.10 9.14
C TYR A 163 8.30 14.82 8.39
N ARG A 164 8.77 13.69 8.90
CA ARG A 164 8.40 12.36 8.42
C ARG A 164 7.98 11.52 9.61
N ILE A 165 6.81 10.92 9.53
CA ILE A 165 6.22 10.12 10.59
C ILE A 165 5.74 8.82 9.98
N VAL A 166 5.99 7.71 10.67
CA VAL A 166 5.41 6.40 10.35
C VAL A 166 4.68 5.89 11.57
N TYR A 167 3.40 5.59 11.39
CA TYR A 167 2.68 4.74 12.32
C TYR A 167 2.75 3.31 11.80
N VAL A 168 3.04 2.37 12.68
CA VAL A 168 3.06 0.95 12.37
C VAL A 168 2.25 0.19 13.40
N TRP A 169 1.49 -0.79 12.96
CA TRP A 169 0.72 -1.64 13.85
C TRP A 169 0.67 -3.08 13.34
N ASN A 170 0.54 -4.00 14.30
CA ASN A 170 0.28 -5.40 14.06
C ASN A 170 -1.23 -5.63 14.17
N THR A 171 -1.87 -5.99 13.07
CA THR A 171 -3.33 -6.17 12.97
C THR A 171 -3.86 -7.33 13.83
N LYS A 172 -3.00 -8.27 14.20
CA LYS A 172 -3.35 -9.43 15.02
C LYS A 172 -3.20 -9.18 16.51
N THR A 173 -2.09 -8.57 16.92
CA THR A 173 -1.81 -8.35 18.36
C THR A 173 -2.36 -7.03 18.86
N GLY A 174 -2.59 -6.06 17.96
CA GLY A 174 -2.96 -4.69 18.30
C GLY A 174 -1.78 -3.84 18.77
N LYS A 175 -0.56 -4.39 18.82
CA LYS A 175 0.63 -3.61 19.18
C LYS A 175 0.93 -2.58 18.11
N SER A 176 1.34 -1.39 18.53
CA SER A 176 1.66 -0.30 17.63
C SER A 176 2.93 0.44 18.05
N ALA A 177 3.54 1.12 17.09
CA ALA A 177 4.64 2.04 17.34
C ALA A 177 4.51 3.26 16.41
N ARG A 178 4.99 4.40 16.88
CA ARG A 178 5.15 5.60 16.08
C ARG A 178 6.64 5.88 15.93
N TYR A 179 7.07 6.14 14.71
CA TYR A 179 8.43 6.57 14.40
C TYR A 179 8.41 7.98 13.81
N TYR A 180 9.40 8.79 14.16
CA TYR A 180 9.62 10.09 13.58
C TYR A 180 11.06 10.23 13.09
N TYR A 181 11.24 10.92 11.96
CA TYR A 181 12.56 11.14 11.38
C TYR A 181 13.13 12.46 11.83
N ASN A 182 14.34 12.44 12.42
CA ASN A 182 15.07 13.63 12.82
C ASN A 182 16.58 13.33 12.82
N GLN A 183 17.42 14.33 12.53
CA GLN A 183 18.88 14.21 12.53
C GLN A 183 19.37 13.01 11.71
N ASN A 184 18.81 12.84 10.52
CA ASN A 184 19.15 11.76 9.59
C ASN A 184 18.92 10.32 10.07
N LYS A 185 18.05 10.12 11.06
CA LYS A 185 17.66 8.78 11.53
C LYS A 185 16.21 8.72 11.99
N TRP A 186 15.66 7.51 12.06
CA TRP A 186 14.36 7.25 12.67
C TRP A 186 14.51 7.08 14.18
N HIS A 187 13.55 7.64 14.91
CA HIS A 187 13.43 7.53 16.36
C HIS A 187 12.07 6.92 16.68
N LYS A 188 12.05 5.93 17.57
CA LYS A 188 10.80 5.39 18.11
C LYS A 188 10.26 6.36 19.16
N SER A 189 8.98 6.69 19.05
CA SER A 189 8.24 7.47 20.05
C SER A 189 8.03 6.64 21.30
N GLU A 190 8.23 7.25 22.48
CA GLU A 190 7.86 6.64 23.77
C GLU A 190 6.34 6.63 23.98
N VAL A 191 5.63 7.56 23.32
CA VAL A 191 4.17 7.59 23.28
C VAL A 191 3.69 6.67 22.17
N ALA A 192 3.01 5.60 22.55
CA ALA A 192 2.30 4.67 21.67
C ALA A 192 0.80 4.66 22.00
N LEU A 193 -0.03 4.19 21.08
CA LEU A 193 -1.42 3.86 21.43
C LEU A 193 -1.40 2.70 22.45
N PRO A 194 -2.40 2.62 23.36
CA PRO A 194 -2.54 1.47 24.22
C PRO A 194 -2.68 0.19 23.40
N ASP A 195 -2.23 -0.93 23.96
CA ASP A 195 -2.42 -2.24 23.34
C ASP A 195 -3.93 -2.49 23.18
N LYS A 196 -4.34 -2.88 21.97
CA LYS A 196 -5.75 -3.15 21.61
C LYS A 196 -6.68 -1.96 21.94
N PRO A 197 -6.53 -0.82 21.26
CA PRO A 197 -7.24 0.43 21.62
C PRO A 197 -8.77 0.39 21.45
N LEU A 198 -9.32 -0.71 20.91
CA LEU A 198 -10.74 -0.90 20.65
C LEU A 198 -11.37 -2.08 21.43
N ASN A 199 -10.59 -2.83 22.23
CA ASN A 199 -11.06 -4.01 22.95
C ASN A 199 -11.04 -3.82 24.47
#